data_AF-A0A7V6BCB2-F1
#
_entry.id   AF-A0A7V6BCB2-F1
#
_cell.length_a   1.000
_cell.length_b   1.000
_cell.length_c   1.000
_cell.angle_alpha   90.00
_cell.angle_beta   90.00
_cell.angle_gamma   90.00
#
_symmetry.space_group_name_H-M   'P 1'
#
loop_
_entity.id
_entity.type
_entity.pdbx_description
1 polymer ?
#
loop_
_entity_poly.entity_id
_entity_poly.type
_entity_poly.pdbx_seq_one_letter_code
_entity_poly.pdbx_strand_id
1 'polypeptide(L)'
;MTFLTKKSIIKLIIICLVCFVVLFVFIRKGSRADTGATFTAKKGNLVISVLQGGSVEALESQQIRSEIKGYQGTRILNIVEEGYLVTEDDVKNGKILVELDSSDLEQRIITQEVQFQSTLSTYIEAQKAYEIQLNQNESDLKAAELNVRFALMDLEKYLGDKLANEIVKMLGLELKPFSYDLEAEETELLEAALTQPTDSKNSQFREQLPFQQSPGFLSRTNQLQGADAESGPRPLRRPGQQQMDVPARFTNQFGADGSTNVGPRRMRPSRQQMSGTNGQSAFRQEFPMSNQITNLPKKEINSPVTKTNPAPAIKIDFTKYADTNLLGDGAAMQQLRNLQNNLILAQQELSLNQIHYEGSLKLYTNKFLTKNELDNEELSVKKSRLQVQRSQTELDLFIKYEFPKTAEDYLSKYEEALRSLERTRKEALSKLAQARARLKSAENRFRIERSQLEDLRDQYQKCKIKALRPGLVVYGGGDDRRFYS
;
A
#
# COMPACT_ATOMS: atom_id res chain seq x y z
N MET A 1 -50.03 151.36 6.78
CA MET A 1 -50.93 151.56 5.63
C MET A 1 -50.43 150.66 4.51
N THR A 2 -51.22 149.88 3.77
CA THR A 2 -52.69 149.81 3.57
C THR A 2 -53.20 148.36 3.58
N PHE A 3 -54.50 148.16 3.77
CA PHE A 3 -55.13 146.83 3.72
C PHE A 3 -55.11 146.24 2.30
N LEU A 4 -54.38 145.14 2.06
CA LEU A 4 -54.57 144.32 0.86
C LEU A 4 -55.77 143.39 1.06
N THR A 5 -56.79 143.57 0.21
CA THR A 5 -58.03 142.80 0.31
C THR A 5 -57.83 141.33 -0.07
N LYS A 6 -58.56 140.43 0.60
CA LYS A 6 -58.42 138.96 0.52
C LYS A 6 -58.52 138.38 -0.91
N LYS A 7 -59.12 139.11 -1.86
CA LYS A 7 -59.19 138.75 -3.30
C LYS A 7 -57.87 138.92 -4.06
N SER A 8 -56.97 139.83 -3.65
CA SER A 8 -55.70 140.08 -4.36
C SER A 8 -54.65 139.02 -4.07
N ILE A 9 -54.63 138.48 -2.85
CA ILE A 9 -53.71 137.41 -2.42
C ILE A 9 -53.99 136.11 -3.20
N ILE A 10 -55.27 135.77 -3.40
CA ILE A 10 -55.68 134.58 -4.16
C ILE A 10 -55.20 134.67 -5.63
N LYS A 11 -55.29 135.85 -6.26
CA LYS A 11 -54.77 136.05 -7.62
C LYS A 11 -53.25 135.85 -7.71
N LEU A 12 -52.49 136.33 -6.73
CA LEU A 12 -51.04 136.13 -6.66
C LEU A 12 -50.66 134.65 -6.48
N ILE A 13 -51.38 133.91 -5.63
CA ILE A 13 -51.18 132.47 -5.43
C ILE A 13 -51.47 131.69 -6.71
N ILE A 14 -52.55 132.03 -7.42
CA ILE A 14 -52.89 131.39 -8.72
C ILE A 14 -51.81 131.68 -9.77
N ILE A 15 -51.29 132.90 -9.85
CA ILE A 15 -50.21 133.26 -10.80
C ILE A 15 -48.92 132.50 -10.47
N CYS A 16 -48.52 132.42 -9.19
CA CYS A 16 -47.37 131.60 -8.78
C CYS A 16 -47.56 130.12 -9.12
N LEU A 17 -48.76 129.56 -8.90
CA LEU A 17 -49.06 128.15 -9.17
C LEU A 17 -49.03 127.85 -10.69
N VAL A 18 -49.55 128.76 -11.52
CA VAL A 18 -49.45 128.65 -12.99
C VAL A 18 -47.99 128.74 -13.45
N CYS A 19 -47.19 129.67 -12.92
CA CYS A 19 -45.75 129.74 -13.22
C CYS A 19 -45.00 128.46 -12.80
N PHE A 20 -45.34 127.87 -11.65
CA PHE A 20 -44.70 126.64 -11.17
C PHE A 20 -45.06 125.43 -12.06
N VAL A 21 -46.32 125.32 -12.51
CA VAL A 21 -46.75 124.28 -13.46
C VAL A 21 -46.06 124.44 -14.82
N VAL A 22 -45.93 125.66 -15.34
CA VAL A 22 -45.21 125.93 -16.61
C VAL A 22 -43.72 125.57 -16.49
N LEU A 23 -43.08 125.90 -15.36
CA LEU A 23 -41.69 125.52 -15.10
C LEU A 23 -41.51 123.99 -15.00
N PHE A 24 -42.44 123.29 -14.36
CA PHE A 24 -42.39 121.83 -14.20
C PHE A 24 -42.59 121.08 -15.52
N VAL A 25 -43.43 121.59 -16.43
CA VAL A 25 -43.65 121.00 -17.76
C VAL A 25 -42.42 121.16 -18.66
N PHE A 26 -41.67 122.27 -18.56
CA PHE A 26 -40.45 122.48 -19.36
C PHE A 26 -39.24 121.65 -18.91
N ILE A 27 -39.22 121.16 -17.67
CA ILE A 27 -38.11 120.34 -17.14
C ILE A 27 -38.25 118.85 -17.52
N ARG A 28 -39.36 118.43 -18.14
CA ARG A 28 -39.63 117.01 -18.46
C ARG A 28 -39.68 116.68 -19.96
N LYS A 29 -38.63 117.02 -20.72
CA LYS A 29 -38.40 116.48 -22.07
C LYS A 29 -36.92 116.24 -22.38
N GLY A 30 -36.48 115.00 -22.25
CA GLY A 30 -35.10 114.58 -22.48
C GLY A 30 -34.96 113.06 -22.61
N SER A 31 -35.66 112.46 -23.58
CA SER A 31 -35.51 111.04 -23.89
C SER A 31 -34.15 110.78 -24.53
N ARG A 32 -33.32 109.94 -23.90
CA ARG A 32 -32.24 109.20 -24.58
C ARG A 32 -32.57 107.72 -24.52
N ALA A 33 -32.68 107.10 -25.69
CA ALA A 33 -32.60 105.65 -25.81
C ALA A 33 -31.12 105.29 -25.84
N ASP A 34 -30.69 104.37 -24.98
CA ASP A 34 -29.33 103.84 -25.08
C ASP A 34 -29.27 102.84 -26.25
N THR A 35 -28.53 103.25 -27.28
CA THR A 35 -28.13 102.39 -28.38
C THR A 35 -27.20 101.29 -27.88
N GLY A 36 -27.58 100.02 -28.07
CA GLY A 36 -26.64 98.92 -27.98
C GLY A 36 -25.46 99.12 -28.93
N ALA A 37 -24.27 98.67 -28.56
CA ALA A 37 -23.03 98.94 -29.28
C ALA A 37 -23.04 98.34 -30.71
N THR A 38 -23.31 99.18 -31.72
CA THR A 38 -23.27 98.80 -33.13
C THR A 38 -21.88 99.06 -33.73
N PHE A 39 -21.25 98.01 -34.27
CA PHE A 39 -19.95 98.09 -34.94
C PHE A 39 -20.12 98.07 -36.48
N THR A 40 -19.26 98.78 -37.21
CA THR A 40 -19.31 98.84 -38.68
C THR A 40 -18.82 97.53 -39.31
N ALA A 41 -19.72 96.79 -39.94
CA ALA A 41 -19.39 95.53 -40.60
C ALA A 41 -18.45 95.75 -41.80
N LYS A 42 -17.30 95.07 -41.80
CA LYS A 42 -16.36 95.04 -42.94
C LYS A 42 -16.49 93.72 -43.68
N LYS A 43 -16.63 93.76 -45.01
CA LYS A 43 -16.49 92.56 -45.85
C LYS A 43 -15.01 92.17 -45.95
N GLY A 44 -14.72 90.92 -45.58
CA GLY A 44 -13.46 90.23 -45.81
C GLY A 44 -13.72 88.72 -45.84
N ASN A 45 -12.76 87.92 -46.29
CA ASN A 45 -12.89 86.46 -46.24
C ASN A 45 -12.89 85.99 -44.78
N LEU A 46 -14.06 85.64 -44.27
CA LEU A 46 -14.22 85.00 -42.97
C LEU A 46 -13.77 83.54 -43.10
N VAL A 47 -12.57 83.23 -42.62
CA VAL A 47 -12.10 81.84 -42.52
C VAL A 47 -12.85 81.16 -41.37
N ILE A 48 -13.96 80.51 -41.70
CA ILE A 48 -14.72 79.70 -40.74
C ILE A 48 -14.00 78.36 -40.56
N SER A 49 -13.09 78.28 -39.60
CA SER A 49 -12.48 77.00 -39.20
C SER A 49 -13.49 76.18 -38.39
N VAL A 50 -14.29 75.35 -39.08
CA VAL A 50 -15.08 74.32 -38.40
C VAL A 50 -14.14 73.19 -37.99
N LEU A 51 -13.86 73.09 -36.69
CA LEU A 51 -13.19 71.92 -36.13
C LEU A 51 -14.18 70.74 -36.17
N GLN A 52 -14.24 70.01 -37.28
CA GLN A 52 -14.94 68.73 -37.33
C GLN A 52 -14.19 67.75 -36.42
N GLY A 53 -14.72 67.56 -35.21
CA GLY A 53 -14.31 66.49 -34.31
C GLY A 53 -14.72 65.14 -34.88
N GLY A 54 -13.85 64.54 -35.68
CA GLY A 54 -13.95 63.11 -36.02
C GLY A 54 -13.46 62.28 -34.85
N SER A 55 -14.25 61.29 -34.43
CA SER A 55 -13.78 60.24 -33.53
C SER A 55 -12.85 59.30 -34.28
N VAL A 56 -11.63 59.12 -33.78
CA VAL A 56 -10.72 58.09 -34.29
C VAL A 56 -11.10 56.77 -33.63
N GLU A 57 -11.70 55.87 -34.40
CA GLU A 57 -11.94 54.49 -33.99
C GLU A 57 -10.86 53.57 -34.59
N ALA A 58 -10.47 52.53 -33.85
CA ALA A 58 -9.46 51.58 -34.30
C ALA A 58 -10.01 50.68 -35.42
N LEU A 59 -9.31 50.61 -36.56
CA LEU A 59 -9.68 49.76 -37.70
C LEU A 59 -9.74 48.27 -37.33
N GLU A 60 -8.83 47.83 -36.48
CA GLU A 60 -8.81 46.48 -35.92
C GLU A 60 -8.45 46.61 -34.43
N SER A 61 -9.35 46.16 -33.56
CA SER A 61 -9.18 46.21 -32.10
C SER A 61 -9.15 44.80 -31.52
N GLN A 62 -8.12 44.49 -30.74
CA GLN A 62 -8.01 43.23 -30.01
C GLN A 62 -8.17 43.50 -28.50
N GLN A 63 -9.33 43.17 -27.94
CA GLN A 63 -9.54 43.29 -26.50
C GLN A 63 -8.84 42.12 -25.79
N ILE A 64 -7.79 42.44 -25.02
CA ILE A 64 -7.13 41.47 -24.15
C ILE A 64 -7.82 41.48 -22.79
N ARG A 65 -8.18 40.30 -22.28
CA ARG A 65 -8.83 40.10 -20.97
C ARG A 65 -7.98 39.15 -20.12
N SER A 66 -8.06 39.26 -18.80
CA SER A 66 -7.47 38.24 -17.92
C SER A 66 -8.25 36.93 -18.04
N GLU A 67 -7.54 35.83 -18.26
CA GLU A 67 -8.10 34.47 -18.33
C GLU A 67 -7.93 33.68 -17.02
N ILE A 68 -7.50 34.33 -15.93
CA ILE A 68 -7.30 33.68 -14.64
C ILE A 68 -8.66 33.35 -14.02
N LYS A 69 -8.79 32.12 -13.50
CA LYS A 69 -10.01 31.63 -12.85
C LYS A 69 -10.04 32.10 -11.38
N GLY A 70 -10.76 33.19 -11.11
CA GLY A 70 -11.06 33.68 -9.75
C GLY A 70 -10.42 35.03 -9.40
N TYR A 71 -10.61 35.48 -8.16
CA TYR A 71 -10.13 36.78 -7.65
C TYR A 71 -8.65 36.80 -7.23
N GLN A 72 -7.95 35.68 -7.36
CA GLN A 72 -6.56 35.51 -6.95
C GLN A 72 -5.69 35.69 -8.20
N GLY A 73 -4.69 36.57 -8.13
CA GLY A 73 -3.95 37.01 -9.32
C GLY A 73 -4.68 38.04 -10.20
N THR A 74 -5.71 38.74 -9.70
CA THR A 74 -6.31 39.87 -10.44
C THR A 74 -5.70 41.23 -10.08
N ARG A 75 -4.77 41.28 -9.12
CA ARG A 75 -4.03 42.50 -8.79
C ARG A 75 -2.94 42.71 -9.83
N ILE A 76 -2.96 43.85 -10.50
CA ILE A 76 -1.91 44.27 -11.44
C ILE A 76 -0.68 44.71 -10.64
N LEU A 77 0.47 44.10 -10.91
CA LEU A 77 1.77 44.55 -10.41
C LEU A 77 2.41 45.55 -11.37
N ASN A 78 2.33 45.26 -12.67
CA ASN A 78 2.90 46.10 -13.72
C ASN A 78 1.96 46.13 -14.93
N ILE A 79 1.81 47.30 -15.53
CA ILE A 79 1.08 47.52 -16.78
C ILE A 79 1.84 48.54 -17.62
N VAL A 80 2.03 48.23 -18.91
CA VAL A 80 2.68 49.14 -19.85
C VAL A 80 1.82 50.39 -20.04
N GLU A 81 2.45 51.57 -20.03
CA GLU A 81 1.77 52.86 -20.12
C GLU A 81 0.83 52.98 -21.34
N GLU A 82 -0.31 53.64 -21.14
CA GLU A 82 -1.28 53.94 -22.20
C GLU A 82 -0.64 54.82 -23.29
N GLY A 83 -0.91 54.50 -24.55
CA GLY A 83 -0.25 55.12 -25.70
C GLY A 83 1.09 54.48 -26.08
N TYR A 84 1.56 53.43 -25.39
CA TYR A 84 2.73 52.67 -25.85
C TYR A 84 2.45 51.99 -27.20
N LEU A 85 3.35 52.19 -28.17
CA LEU A 85 3.28 51.54 -29.48
C LEU A 85 4.11 50.25 -29.46
N VAL A 86 3.42 49.11 -29.45
CA VAL A 86 4.03 47.78 -29.56
C VAL A 86 4.55 47.58 -30.98
N THR A 87 5.86 47.40 -31.10
CA THR A 87 6.53 47.11 -32.37
C THR A 87 6.46 45.61 -32.71
N GLU A 88 6.71 45.23 -33.96
CA GLU A 88 6.82 43.80 -34.33
C GLU A 88 7.92 43.08 -33.55
N ASP A 89 8.99 43.79 -33.19
CA ASP A 89 10.11 43.21 -32.43
C ASP A 89 9.75 43.06 -30.95
N ASP A 90 8.93 43.95 -30.36
CA ASP A 90 8.32 43.72 -29.05
C ASP A 90 7.47 42.44 -29.01
N VAL A 91 6.72 42.14 -30.08
CA VAL A 91 5.92 40.90 -30.19
C VAL A 91 6.83 39.67 -30.32
N LYS A 92 7.86 39.71 -31.18
CA LYS A 92 8.84 38.61 -31.33
C LYS A 92 9.59 38.33 -30.03
N ASN A 93 9.92 39.38 -29.28
CA ASN A 93 10.55 39.29 -27.96
C ASN A 93 9.57 38.89 -26.83
N GLY A 94 8.27 38.75 -27.14
CA GLY A 94 7.25 38.32 -26.19
C GLY A 94 6.97 39.31 -25.07
N LYS A 95 7.03 40.62 -25.36
CA LYS A 95 6.86 41.70 -24.38
C LYS A 95 5.61 41.51 -23.53
N ILE A 96 5.79 41.54 -22.21
CA ILE A 96 4.70 41.47 -21.23
C ILE A 96 4.03 42.85 -21.19
N LEU A 97 2.71 42.86 -21.44
CA LEU A 97 1.87 44.06 -21.39
C LEU A 97 1.26 44.28 -20.01
N VAL A 98 0.89 43.18 -19.33
CA VAL A 98 0.36 43.17 -17.96
C VAL A 98 1.02 42.02 -17.20
N GLU A 99 1.60 42.33 -16.05
CA GLU A 99 2.06 41.35 -15.06
C GLU A 99 1.15 41.41 -13.83
N LEU A 100 0.60 40.25 -13.50
CA LEU A 100 -0.36 40.07 -12.41
C LEU A 100 0.32 39.41 -11.20
N ASP A 101 -0.17 39.71 -10.00
CA ASP A 101 0.38 39.22 -8.72
C ASP A 101 0.27 37.70 -8.61
N SER A 102 1.37 37.01 -8.88
CA SER A 102 1.44 35.55 -8.94
C SER A 102 1.93 34.92 -7.63
N SER A 103 2.27 35.72 -6.62
CA SER A 103 2.88 35.27 -5.35
C SER A 103 2.08 34.16 -4.65
N ASP A 104 0.76 34.31 -4.58
CA ASP A 104 -0.15 33.33 -3.99
C ASP A 104 -0.22 32.03 -4.81
N LEU A 105 -0.12 32.12 -6.15
CA LEU A 105 -0.14 30.97 -7.04
C LEU A 105 1.18 30.19 -6.99
N GLU A 106 2.33 30.87 -6.88
CA GLU A 106 3.63 30.23 -6.70
C GLU A 106 3.69 29.41 -5.41
N GLN A 107 3.23 29.98 -4.28
CA GLN A 107 3.17 29.26 -3.01
C GLN A 107 2.24 28.03 -3.08
N ARG A 108 1.11 28.13 -3.79
CA ARG A 108 0.22 27.00 -4.02
C ARG A 108 0.83 25.96 -4.93
N ILE A 109 1.52 26.33 -6.00
CA ILE A 109 2.23 25.39 -6.88
C ILE A 109 3.29 24.62 -6.09
N ILE A 110 4.08 25.29 -5.24
CA ILE A 110 5.08 24.62 -4.39
C ILE A 110 4.39 23.62 -3.43
N THR A 111 3.29 24.02 -2.80
CA THR A 111 2.52 23.15 -1.89
C THR A 111 1.89 21.96 -2.63
N GLN A 112 1.31 22.19 -3.80
CA GLN A 112 0.70 21.17 -4.65
C GLN A 112 1.76 20.23 -5.24
N GLU A 113 2.95 20.70 -5.56
CA GLU A 113 4.08 19.88 -6.00
C GLU A 113 4.52 18.93 -4.88
N VAL A 114 4.65 19.40 -3.63
CA VAL A 114 4.93 18.54 -2.48
C VAL A 114 3.84 17.46 -2.31
N GLN A 115 2.56 17.82 -2.47
CA GLN A 115 1.46 16.85 -2.43
C GLN A 115 1.53 15.86 -3.59
N PHE A 116 1.75 16.32 -4.83
CA PHE A 116 1.94 15.49 -6.02
C PHE A 116 3.10 14.49 -5.83
N GLN A 117 4.28 14.93 -5.38
CA GLN A 117 5.43 14.05 -5.13
C GLN A 117 5.15 13.02 -4.02
N SER A 118 4.40 13.41 -2.97
CA SER A 118 3.97 12.45 -1.94
C SER A 118 3.01 11.39 -2.48
N THR A 119 2.05 11.78 -3.33
CA THR A 119 1.05 10.85 -3.89
C THR A 119 1.61 9.99 -5.01
N LEU A 120 2.56 10.49 -5.79
CA LEU A 120 3.38 9.70 -6.72
C LEU A 120 4.16 8.62 -5.96
N SER A 121 4.76 8.96 -4.82
CA SER A 121 5.46 7.99 -3.97
C SER A 121 4.50 6.92 -3.44
N THR A 122 3.32 7.29 -2.93
CA THR A 122 2.28 6.34 -2.51
C THR A 122 1.74 5.48 -3.66
N TYR A 123 1.62 6.02 -4.87
CA TYR A 123 1.20 5.26 -6.05
C TYR A 123 2.25 4.20 -6.45
N ILE A 124 3.53 4.58 -6.50
CA ILE A 124 4.64 3.65 -6.77
C ILE A 124 4.73 2.57 -5.68
N GLU A 125 4.57 2.95 -4.41
CA GLU A 125 4.53 2.01 -3.28
C GLU A 125 3.35 1.03 -3.41
N ALA A 126 2.14 1.51 -3.72
CA ALA A 126 0.98 0.66 -3.93
C ALA A 126 1.13 -0.28 -5.14
N GLN A 127 1.79 0.19 -6.22
CA GLN A 127 2.12 -0.62 -7.39
C GLN A 127 3.11 -1.74 -7.03
N LYS A 128 4.17 -1.43 -6.27
CA LYS A 128 5.13 -2.43 -5.81
C LYS A 128 4.53 -3.38 -4.78
N ALA A 129 3.66 -2.92 -3.89
CA ALA A 129 2.92 -3.76 -2.97
C ALA A 129 1.99 -4.75 -3.71
N TYR A 130 1.32 -4.32 -4.79
CA TYR A 130 0.52 -5.21 -5.64
C TYR A 130 1.37 -6.28 -6.34
N GLU A 131 2.50 -5.88 -6.94
CA GLU A 131 3.46 -6.80 -7.59
C GLU A 131 4.04 -7.83 -6.61
N ILE A 132 4.43 -7.39 -5.41
CA ILE A 132 4.90 -8.27 -4.33
C ILE A 132 3.78 -9.23 -3.91
N GLN A 133 2.54 -8.76 -3.74
CA GLN A 133 1.43 -9.61 -3.34
C GLN A 133 1.08 -10.67 -4.39
N LEU A 134 1.18 -10.33 -5.68
CA LEU A 134 1.00 -11.27 -6.79
C LEU A 134 2.05 -12.39 -6.73
N ASN A 135 3.33 -12.03 -6.65
CA ASN A 135 4.43 -12.99 -6.58
C ASN A 135 4.40 -13.86 -5.31
N GLN A 136 4.00 -13.28 -4.17
CA GLN A 136 3.82 -14.01 -2.91
C GLN A 136 2.65 -14.99 -3.02
N ASN A 137 1.50 -14.56 -3.55
CA ASN A 137 0.34 -15.43 -3.78
C ASN A 137 0.70 -16.61 -4.68
N GLU A 138 1.42 -16.36 -5.79
CA GLU A 138 1.87 -17.43 -6.70
C GLU A 138 2.82 -18.42 -5.98
N SER A 139 3.70 -17.92 -5.12
CA SER A 139 4.62 -18.74 -4.33
C SER A 139 3.89 -19.59 -3.28
N ASP A 140 2.96 -18.99 -2.53
CA ASP A 140 2.13 -19.65 -1.52
C ASP A 140 1.24 -20.73 -2.15
N LEU A 141 0.65 -20.45 -3.31
CA LEU A 141 -0.16 -21.39 -4.08
C LEU A 141 0.67 -22.57 -4.59
N LYS A 142 1.82 -22.32 -5.21
CA LYS A 142 2.72 -23.40 -5.66
C LYS A 142 3.21 -24.27 -4.49
N ALA A 143 3.50 -23.68 -3.34
CA ALA A 143 3.85 -24.44 -2.14
C ALA A 143 2.69 -25.34 -1.67
N ALA A 144 1.45 -24.84 -1.68
CA ALA A 144 0.27 -25.65 -1.37
C ALA A 144 0.01 -26.76 -2.42
N GLU A 145 0.17 -26.47 -3.72
CA GLU A 145 0.06 -27.46 -4.80
C GLU A 145 1.10 -28.57 -4.65
N LEU A 146 2.36 -28.23 -4.34
CA LEU A 146 3.42 -29.21 -4.06
C LEU A 146 3.08 -30.07 -2.84
N ASN A 147 2.54 -29.50 -1.76
CA ASN A 147 2.10 -30.28 -0.60
C ASN A 147 0.99 -31.27 -0.95
N VAL A 148 0.01 -30.89 -1.78
CA VAL A 148 -1.02 -31.82 -2.29
C VAL A 148 -0.39 -32.92 -3.15
N ARG A 149 0.58 -32.58 -4.02
CA ARG A 149 1.30 -33.55 -4.86
C ARG A 149 2.13 -34.53 -4.02
N PHE A 150 2.78 -34.08 -2.95
CA PHE A 150 3.51 -34.97 -2.04
C PHE A 150 2.58 -35.88 -1.24
N ALA A 151 1.45 -35.37 -0.73
CA ALA A 151 0.46 -36.18 -0.04
C ALA A 151 -0.18 -37.24 -0.97
N LEU A 152 -0.41 -36.90 -2.24
CA LEU A 152 -0.83 -37.88 -3.26
C LEU A 152 0.26 -38.93 -3.50
N MET A 153 1.51 -38.50 -3.68
CA MET A 153 2.64 -39.41 -3.93
C MET A 153 2.88 -40.38 -2.76
N ASP A 154 2.64 -39.97 -1.52
CA ASP A 154 2.69 -40.86 -0.36
C ASP A 154 1.55 -41.90 -0.38
N LEU A 155 0.34 -41.52 -0.81
CA LEU A 155 -0.80 -42.42 -1.00
C LEU A 155 -0.55 -43.41 -2.16
N GLU A 156 -0.07 -42.92 -3.31
CA GLU A 156 0.33 -43.72 -4.48
C GLU A 156 1.45 -44.71 -4.12
N LYS A 157 2.47 -44.26 -3.39
CA LYS A 157 3.56 -45.11 -2.89
C LYS A 157 3.07 -46.22 -1.96
N TYR A 158 2.01 -45.99 -1.18
CA TYR A 158 1.45 -47.01 -0.30
C TYR A 158 0.56 -48.01 -1.04
N LEU A 159 -0.47 -47.52 -1.76
CA LEU A 159 -1.52 -48.33 -2.41
C LEU A 159 -1.17 -48.82 -3.84
N GLY A 160 -0.22 -48.16 -4.49
CA GLY A 160 0.06 -48.26 -5.92
C GLY A 160 -0.76 -47.26 -6.75
N ASP A 161 -0.14 -46.69 -7.78
CA ASP A 161 -0.65 -45.59 -8.61
C ASP A 161 -2.10 -45.80 -9.09
N LYS A 162 -2.43 -47.00 -9.58
CA LYS A 162 -3.75 -47.32 -10.15
C LYS A 162 -4.87 -47.18 -9.12
N LEU A 163 -4.70 -47.83 -7.96
CA LEU A 163 -5.70 -47.86 -6.90
C LEU A 163 -5.86 -46.49 -6.25
N ALA A 164 -4.75 -45.80 -6.00
CA ALA A 164 -4.78 -44.44 -5.46
C ALA A 164 -5.54 -43.47 -6.38
N ASN A 165 -5.24 -43.46 -7.68
CA ASN A 165 -5.93 -42.59 -8.65
C ASN A 165 -7.42 -42.97 -8.84
N GLU A 166 -7.78 -44.25 -8.77
CA GLU A 166 -9.18 -44.69 -8.80
C GLU A 166 -9.96 -44.19 -7.57
N ILE A 167 -9.36 -44.28 -6.37
CA ILE A 167 -9.94 -43.77 -5.11
C ILE A 167 -10.13 -42.25 -5.15
N VAL A 168 -9.10 -41.50 -5.57
CA VAL A 168 -9.17 -40.03 -5.71
C VAL A 168 -10.29 -39.62 -6.67
N LYS A 169 -10.42 -40.34 -7.80
CA LYS A 169 -11.47 -40.10 -8.79
C LYS A 169 -12.86 -40.46 -8.28
N MET A 170 -13.02 -41.57 -7.55
CA MET A 170 -14.30 -41.97 -6.93
C MET A 170 -14.78 -40.93 -5.91
N LEU A 171 -13.86 -40.31 -5.17
CA LEU A 171 -14.16 -39.26 -4.19
C LEU A 171 -14.33 -37.87 -4.81
N GLY A 172 -14.02 -37.69 -6.10
CA GLY A 172 -14.05 -36.38 -6.77
C GLY A 172 -12.99 -35.40 -6.28
N LEU A 173 -11.91 -35.89 -5.64
CA LEU A 173 -10.85 -35.10 -5.02
C LEU A 173 -9.79 -34.64 -6.05
N GLU A 174 -10.19 -34.31 -7.26
CA GLU A 174 -9.26 -33.96 -8.34
C GLU A 174 -8.59 -32.60 -8.11
N LEU A 175 -7.26 -32.55 -8.27
CA LEU A 175 -6.50 -31.29 -8.24
C LEU A 175 -6.86 -30.43 -9.46
N LYS A 176 -7.80 -29.51 -9.27
CA LYS A 176 -8.12 -28.47 -10.26
C LYS A 176 -6.93 -27.51 -10.36
N PRO A 177 -6.32 -27.33 -11.54
CA PRO A 177 -5.23 -26.37 -11.70
C PRO A 177 -5.71 -24.96 -11.33
N PHE A 178 -4.85 -24.18 -10.67
CA PHE A 178 -5.15 -22.79 -10.40
C PHE A 178 -5.04 -21.96 -11.70
N SER A 179 -6.16 -21.83 -12.41
CA SER A 179 -6.30 -20.83 -13.46
C SER A 179 -6.48 -19.44 -12.82
N TYR A 180 -5.63 -18.50 -13.24
CA TYR A 180 -5.76 -17.08 -12.94
C TYR A 180 -6.83 -16.49 -13.89
N ASP A 181 -8.06 -16.98 -13.79
CA ASP A 181 -9.20 -16.53 -14.62
C ASP A 181 -9.72 -15.18 -14.11
N LEU A 182 -8.89 -14.15 -14.35
CA LEU A 182 -9.01 -12.77 -13.91
C LEU A 182 -10.31 -12.06 -14.33
N GLU A 183 -11.13 -12.65 -15.19
CA GLU A 183 -12.28 -11.95 -15.78
C GLU A 183 -13.63 -12.30 -15.11
N ALA A 184 -13.75 -13.51 -14.52
CA ALA A 184 -15.02 -14.02 -14.01
C ALA A 184 -15.23 -13.79 -12.50
N GLU A 185 -14.32 -14.25 -11.63
CA GLU A 185 -14.44 -14.04 -10.17
C GLU A 185 -14.16 -12.57 -9.78
N GLU A 186 -13.47 -11.84 -10.65
CA GLU A 186 -13.00 -10.48 -10.38
C GLU A 186 -14.09 -9.42 -10.59
N THR A 187 -15.04 -9.67 -11.50
CA THR A 187 -16.18 -8.79 -11.76
C THR A 187 -17.20 -8.85 -10.61
N GLU A 188 -17.59 -10.03 -10.14
CA GLU A 188 -18.50 -10.18 -8.98
C GLU A 188 -17.95 -9.50 -7.72
N LEU A 189 -16.65 -9.63 -7.44
CA LEU A 189 -16.05 -9.03 -6.23
C LEU A 189 -15.79 -7.53 -6.36
N LEU A 190 -15.52 -7.02 -7.56
CA LEU A 190 -15.47 -5.57 -7.80
C LEU A 190 -16.86 -4.93 -7.67
N GLU A 191 -17.92 -5.56 -8.18
CA GLU A 191 -19.29 -5.10 -8.00
C GLU A 191 -19.70 -5.17 -6.52
N ALA A 192 -19.41 -6.27 -5.81
CA ALA A 192 -19.68 -6.40 -4.37
C ALA A 192 -18.93 -5.37 -3.51
N ALA A 193 -17.70 -5.00 -3.89
CA ALA A 193 -16.92 -3.97 -3.19
C ALA A 193 -17.40 -2.54 -3.50
N LEU A 194 -17.98 -2.30 -4.68
CA LEU A 194 -18.54 -1.00 -5.09
C LEU A 194 -20.01 -0.80 -4.66
N THR A 195 -20.71 -1.87 -4.29
CA THR A 195 -22.14 -1.84 -3.89
C THR A 195 -22.38 -1.75 -2.38
N GLN A 196 -21.35 -1.54 -1.56
CA GLN A 196 -21.62 -1.11 -0.18
C GLN A 196 -22.36 0.23 -0.21
N PRO A 197 -23.57 0.32 0.37
CA PRO A 197 -24.34 1.55 0.31
C PRO A 197 -23.58 2.65 1.04
N THR A 198 -23.25 3.72 0.32
CA THR A 198 -22.91 5.00 0.92
C THR A 198 -24.16 5.52 1.62
N ASP A 199 -24.32 5.17 2.89
CA ASP A 199 -25.43 5.58 3.76
C ASP A 199 -25.48 7.12 3.84
N SER A 200 -26.18 7.68 2.87
CA SER A 200 -26.36 9.11 2.65
C SER A 200 -27.41 9.63 3.61
N LYS A 201 -27.06 9.65 4.90
CA LYS A 201 -27.79 10.30 6.01
C LYS A 201 -26.91 10.37 7.27
N ASN A 202 -25.94 11.28 7.28
CA ASN A 202 -25.57 12.07 8.47
C ASN A 202 -24.53 13.16 8.12
N SER A 203 -25.01 14.25 7.55
CA SER A 203 -24.25 15.49 7.38
C SER A 203 -24.18 16.28 8.69
N GLN A 204 -23.38 15.81 9.65
CA GLN A 204 -22.88 16.58 10.81
C GLN A 204 -22.01 15.68 11.70
N PHE A 205 -20.71 15.55 11.40
CA PHE A 205 -19.63 15.37 12.38
C PHE A 205 -18.30 15.54 11.64
N ARG A 206 -17.65 16.69 11.86
CA ARG A 206 -16.35 17.02 11.27
C ARG A 206 -15.31 16.89 12.37
N GLU A 207 -14.77 15.69 12.54
CA GLU A 207 -13.74 15.43 13.55
C GLU A 207 -12.44 14.92 12.90
N GLN A 208 -11.32 15.36 13.45
CA GLN A 208 -10.03 15.39 12.78
C GLN A 208 -9.30 14.05 12.94
N LEU A 209 -8.84 13.44 11.84
CA LEU A 209 -7.82 12.40 11.91
C LEU A 209 -6.45 13.07 12.15
N PRO A 210 -5.70 12.69 13.19
CA PRO A 210 -4.47 13.39 13.55
C PRO A 210 -3.34 13.11 12.56
N PHE A 211 -2.54 14.14 12.34
CA PHE A 211 -1.39 14.18 11.44
C PHE A 211 -0.24 13.35 12.02
N GLN A 212 0.12 12.21 11.41
CA GLN A 212 1.38 11.53 11.74
C GLN A 212 2.51 12.11 10.89
N GLN A 213 3.42 12.85 11.54
CA GLN A 213 4.66 13.32 10.93
C GLN A 213 5.70 12.18 10.89
N SER A 214 6.44 12.10 9.80
CA SER A 214 7.63 11.25 9.67
C SER A 214 8.67 11.61 10.74
N PRO A 215 9.33 10.65 11.42
CA PRO A 215 10.30 10.98 12.46
C PRO A 215 11.53 11.73 11.93
N GLY A 216 11.66 13.00 12.33
CA GLY A 216 12.84 13.80 12.08
C GLY A 216 14.05 13.34 12.90
N PHE A 217 15.19 13.22 12.23
CA PHE A 217 16.49 12.88 12.82
C PHE A 217 17.04 14.07 13.65
N LEU A 218 17.13 13.94 14.98
CA LEU A 218 18.04 14.78 15.80
C LEU A 218 18.57 14.06 17.07
N SER A 219 19.91 13.97 17.12
CA SER A 219 20.80 14.15 18.28
C SER A 219 20.38 13.63 19.66
N ARG A 220 21.02 12.53 20.11
CA ARG A 220 21.21 12.24 21.54
C ARG A 220 22.21 13.23 22.16
N THR A 221 21.77 14.02 23.13
CA THR A 221 22.61 14.55 24.20
C THR A 221 22.04 14.13 25.55
N ASN A 222 22.91 13.73 26.47
CA ASN A 222 22.52 13.23 27.79
C ASN A 222 21.94 14.34 28.66
N GLN A 223 20.88 14.04 29.42
CA GLN A 223 20.93 14.19 30.88
C GLN A 223 19.85 13.38 31.61
N LEU A 224 20.22 12.89 32.79
CA LEU A 224 19.40 12.09 33.71
C LEU A 224 18.75 12.98 34.76
N GLN A 225 17.55 12.61 35.21
CA GLN A 225 16.88 13.16 36.39
C GLN A 225 15.82 12.13 36.83
N GLY A 226 15.61 11.78 38.10
CA GLY A 226 16.33 12.05 39.36
C GLY A 226 15.53 11.45 40.53
N ALA A 227 16.20 11.02 41.61
CA ALA A 227 15.63 10.50 42.88
C ALA A 227 16.81 10.20 43.86
N ASP A 228 16.78 10.35 45.18
CA ASP A 228 15.84 10.99 46.13
C ASP A 228 16.60 11.29 47.47
N ALA A 229 15.99 12.08 48.36
CA ALA A 229 16.16 12.13 49.83
C ALA A 229 17.51 12.53 50.52
N GLU A 230 17.50 13.76 51.05
CA GLU A 230 17.89 14.21 52.40
C GLU A 230 19.13 13.72 53.22
N SER A 231 19.91 14.74 53.62
CA SER A 231 20.49 14.99 54.98
C SER A 231 21.88 14.46 55.39
N GLY A 232 22.72 15.38 55.90
CA GLY A 232 23.82 15.09 56.85
C GLY A 232 25.26 15.00 56.30
N PRO A 233 26.17 15.96 56.62
CA PRO A 233 27.57 15.93 56.16
C PRO A 233 28.59 15.52 57.26
N ARG A 234 29.67 14.80 56.88
CA ARG A 234 31.04 14.89 57.47
C ARG A 234 32.08 14.02 56.67
N PRO A 235 33.40 14.22 56.82
CA PRO A 235 34.34 14.04 55.69
C PRO A 235 35.59 13.15 55.94
N LEU A 236 36.43 13.05 54.89
CA LEU A 236 37.90 12.85 54.90
C LEU A 236 38.51 11.54 55.43
N ARG A 237 39.19 10.80 54.53
CA ARG A 237 40.61 10.41 54.76
C ARG A 237 41.39 10.08 53.47
N ARG A 238 42.71 10.26 53.56
CA ARG A 238 43.73 10.11 52.49
C ARG A 238 44.36 8.70 52.46
N PRO A 239 45.08 8.31 51.38
CA PRO A 239 45.60 6.95 51.19
C PRO A 239 46.95 6.68 51.89
N GLY A 240 47.34 5.40 51.96
CA GLY A 240 48.66 4.92 52.37
C GLY A 240 49.01 3.58 51.70
N GLN A 241 50.28 3.40 51.33
CA GLN A 241 50.85 2.19 50.70
C GLN A 241 51.59 1.33 51.76
N GLN A 242 51.79 0.02 51.52
CA GLN A 242 53.09 -0.69 51.50
C GLN A 242 52.94 -2.24 51.40
N GLN A 243 54.05 -2.99 51.52
CA GLN A 243 54.37 -4.19 50.71
C GLN A 243 55.01 -5.34 51.54
N MET A 244 54.98 -6.58 51.01
CA MET A 244 55.85 -7.77 51.32
C MET A 244 55.67 -8.43 52.72
N ASP A 245 55.73 -9.76 52.94
CA ASP A 245 56.73 -10.79 52.55
C ASP A 245 56.22 -12.27 52.61
N VAL A 246 57.06 -13.26 52.28
CA VAL A 246 56.77 -14.73 52.14
C VAL A 246 57.42 -15.60 53.27
N PRO A 247 57.08 -16.90 53.46
CA PRO A 247 57.70 -18.07 52.74
C PRO A 247 56.68 -19.23 52.46
N ALA A 248 56.97 -20.49 52.08
CA ALA A 248 58.18 -21.34 52.12
C ALA A 248 58.27 -22.45 51.02
N ARG A 249 58.83 -23.64 51.32
CA ARG A 249 59.31 -24.74 50.42
C ARG A 249 58.71 -26.13 50.71
N PHE A 250 58.78 -27.04 49.72
CA PHE A 250 59.26 -28.44 49.91
C PHE A 250 59.89 -28.99 48.60
N THR A 251 60.62 -30.12 48.64
CA THR A 251 61.76 -30.43 47.74
C THR A 251 61.81 -31.85 47.14
N ASN A 252 62.45 -31.99 45.96
CA ASN A 252 63.24 -33.15 45.46
C ASN A 252 62.54 -34.52 45.25
N GLN A 253 63.04 -35.55 44.53
CA GLN A 253 63.95 -35.74 43.36
C GLN A 253 64.01 -37.28 43.05
N PHE A 254 64.63 -37.70 41.94
CA PHE A 254 65.18 -39.05 41.60
C PHE A 254 64.39 -40.06 40.73
N GLY A 255 65.17 -40.70 39.84
CA GLY A 255 64.94 -42.03 39.22
C GLY A 255 64.14 -42.05 37.91
N ALA A 256 64.45 -42.85 36.88
CA ALA A 256 65.61 -43.56 36.32
C ALA A 256 65.04 -44.52 35.24
N ASP A 257 65.89 -45.09 34.37
CA ASP A 257 65.58 -46.10 33.33
C ASP A 257 64.69 -45.63 32.15
N GLY A 258 64.90 -46.07 30.90
CA GLY A 258 65.99 -46.88 30.32
C GLY A 258 65.64 -47.41 28.91
N SER A 259 66.68 -47.74 28.12
CA SER A 259 66.63 -48.59 26.90
C SER A 259 66.27 -48.01 25.51
N THR A 260 67.34 -47.74 24.74
CA THR A 260 67.69 -48.20 23.36
C THR A 260 66.76 -48.17 22.12
N ASN A 261 67.43 -47.85 20.99
CA ASN A 261 67.35 -48.44 19.63
C ASN A 261 66.53 -47.82 18.47
N VAL A 262 67.27 -47.08 17.63
CA VAL A 262 67.54 -47.34 16.18
C VAL A 262 66.37 -47.61 15.21
N GLY A 263 65.86 -46.54 14.58
CA GLY A 263 65.58 -46.37 13.13
C GLY A 263 64.64 -47.34 12.36
N PRO A 264 64.42 -47.12 11.03
CA PRO A 264 64.84 -46.00 10.18
C PRO A 264 63.68 -45.24 9.48
N ARG A 265 64.04 -44.21 8.71
CA ARG A 265 63.16 -43.33 7.92
C ARG A 265 62.24 -44.08 6.92
N ARG A 266 61.03 -43.55 6.72
CA ARG A 266 60.38 -43.50 5.38
C ARG A 266 59.82 -42.10 5.11
N MET A 267 60.12 -41.58 3.92
CA MET A 267 59.52 -40.35 3.40
C MET A 267 58.04 -40.55 3.06
N ARG A 268 57.23 -39.49 3.20
CA ARG A 268 56.07 -39.22 2.35
C ARG A 268 56.11 -37.76 1.89
N PRO A 269 55.67 -37.44 0.66
CA PRO A 269 55.91 -36.15 0.03
C PRO A 269 54.81 -35.12 0.33
N SER A 270 55.20 -33.85 0.25
CA SER A 270 54.33 -32.67 0.37
C SER A 270 53.43 -32.51 -0.85
N ARG A 271 52.14 -32.16 -0.65
CA ARG A 271 51.38 -31.44 -1.68
C ARG A 271 50.29 -30.53 -1.08
N GLN A 272 50.59 -29.22 -1.13
CA GLN A 272 49.68 -28.09 -1.39
C GLN A 272 48.24 -28.16 -0.84
N GLN A 273 47.97 -27.36 0.20
CA GLN A 273 46.67 -26.72 0.36
C GLN A 273 46.83 -25.21 0.11
N MET A 274 45.98 -24.65 -0.76
CA MET A 274 45.89 -23.21 -0.99
C MET A 274 44.68 -22.63 -0.27
N SER A 275 44.93 -21.56 0.48
CA SER A 275 44.07 -20.37 0.73
C SER A 275 42.54 -20.47 0.60
N GLY A 276 41.85 -20.07 1.68
CA GLY A 276 40.41 -19.78 1.70
C GLY A 276 39.89 -19.57 3.13
N THR A 277 40.49 -18.67 3.92
CA THR A 277 39.88 -17.39 4.34
C THR A 277 38.45 -17.45 4.91
N ASN A 278 38.33 -16.90 6.12
CA ASN A 278 37.11 -16.39 6.77
C ASN A 278 36.10 -17.44 7.26
N GLY A 279 36.33 -17.92 8.49
CA GLY A 279 35.22 -18.26 9.37
C GLY A 279 34.56 -17.00 9.92
N GLN A 280 33.24 -17.06 10.13
CA GLN A 280 32.57 -16.30 11.18
C GLN A 280 31.42 -17.14 11.74
N SER A 281 31.39 -17.24 13.07
CA SER A 281 30.50 -18.10 13.83
C SER A 281 29.08 -17.55 13.89
N ALA A 282 28.10 -18.44 13.83
CA ALA A 282 26.68 -18.10 13.99
C ALA A 282 26.43 -17.42 15.35
N PHE A 283 25.96 -16.18 15.32
CA PHE A 283 25.41 -15.50 16.49
C PHE A 283 23.88 -15.59 16.44
N ARG A 284 23.31 -16.36 17.36
CA ARG A 284 21.86 -16.49 17.54
C ARG A 284 21.40 -15.35 18.43
N GLN A 285 20.56 -14.44 17.92
CA GLN A 285 19.88 -13.43 18.72
C GLN A 285 18.39 -13.71 18.74
N GLU A 286 17.87 -13.93 19.94
CA GLU A 286 16.47 -14.14 20.22
C GLU A 286 15.83 -12.77 20.49
N PHE A 287 14.72 -12.46 19.80
CA PHE A 287 13.96 -11.24 20.07
C PHE A 287 12.91 -11.49 21.16
N PRO A 288 12.89 -10.73 22.27
CA PRO A 288 11.91 -10.92 23.33
C PRO A 288 10.53 -10.37 22.91
N MET A 289 9.50 -11.20 23.11
CA MET A 289 8.10 -10.83 22.95
C MET A 289 7.65 -9.84 24.04
N SER A 290 7.07 -8.70 23.65
CA SER A 290 6.29 -7.85 24.56
C SER A 290 4.79 -8.00 24.27
N ASN A 291 4.11 -8.80 25.07
CA ASN A 291 2.64 -8.85 25.06
C ASN A 291 2.08 -7.58 25.74
N GLN A 292 1.38 -6.73 24.98
CA GLN A 292 0.36 -5.85 25.55
C GLN A 292 -0.94 -5.92 24.75
N ILE A 293 -1.97 -6.40 25.42
CA ILE A 293 -3.34 -6.50 24.92
C ILE A 293 -4.00 -5.13 25.08
N THR A 294 -4.50 -4.56 23.99
CA THR A 294 -5.58 -3.55 24.06
C THR A 294 -6.66 -3.89 23.03
N ASN A 295 -7.91 -3.88 23.49
CA ASN A 295 -9.06 -4.33 22.72
C ASN A 295 -9.54 -3.23 21.75
N LEU A 296 -9.80 -3.60 20.49
CA LEU A 296 -10.78 -2.92 19.64
C LEU A 296 -11.84 -3.94 19.19
N PRO A 297 -13.11 -3.51 19.03
CA PRO A 297 -14.24 -4.44 18.92
C PRO A 297 -14.26 -5.17 17.59
N LYS A 298 -14.39 -6.51 17.65
CA LYS A 298 -14.75 -7.33 16.49
C LYS A 298 -16.19 -7.01 16.08
N LYS A 299 -16.35 -6.11 15.09
CA LYS A 299 -17.60 -6.04 14.34
C LYS A 299 -17.64 -7.22 13.39
N GLU A 300 -18.49 -8.20 13.67
CA GLU A 300 -18.67 -9.37 12.82
C GLU A 300 -19.14 -8.93 11.44
N ILE A 301 -18.26 -9.06 10.44
CA ILE A 301 -18.64 -8.95 9.03
C ILE A 301 -19.31 -10.27 8.67
N ASN A 302 -20.61 -10.34 8.93
CA ASN A 302 -21.48 -11.42 8.43
C ASN A 302 -21.69 -11.25 6.92
N SER A 303 -20.61 -11.42 6.14
CA SER A 303 -20.74 -11.79 4.73
C SER A 303 -21.47 -13.13 4.67
N PRO A 304 -22.44 -13.34 3.76
CA PRO A 304 -23.07 -14.63 3.58
C PRO A 304 -22.05 -15.59 2.96
N VAL A 305 -21.24 -16.23 3.80
CA VAL A 305 -20.52 -17.44 3.43
C VAL A 305 -21.59 -18.45 3.11
N THR A 306 -21.86 -18.64 1.82
CA THR A 306 -22.67 -19.73 1.30
C THR A 306 -22.12 -20.99 1.92
N LYS A 307 -22.88 -21.57 2.86
CA LYS A 307 -22.55 -22.86 3.46
C LYS A 307 -22.72 -23.89 2.37
N THR A 308 -21.70 -24.06 1.54
CA THR A 308 -21.51 -25.24 0.72
C THR A 308 -21.46 -26.39 1.70
N ASN A 309 -22.61 -27.07 1.85
CA ASN A 309 -22.71 -28.26 2.69
C ASN A 309 -21.53 -29.16 2.33
N PRO A 310 -20.71 -29.61 3.30
CA PRO A 310 -19.63 -30.53 2.97
C PRO A 310 -20.27 -31.72 2.27
N ALA A 311 -19.77 -32.06 1.08
CA ALA A 311 -20.22 -33.23 0.34
C ALA A 311 -20.18 -34.44 1.29
N PRO A 312 -21.17 -35.35 1.24
CA PRO A 312 -21.26 -36.44 2.19
C PRO A 312 -19.94 -37.22 2.18
N ALA A 313 -19.29 -37.31 3.34
CA ALA A 313 -18.00 -37.99 3.46
C ALA A 313 -18.19 -39.48 3.14
N ILE A 314 -17.85 -39.86 1.91
CA ILE A 314 -17.90 -41.24 1.41
C ILE A 314 -16.84 -42.02 2.19
N LYS A 315 -17.26 -42.73 3.24
CA LYS A 315 -16.37 -43.64 3.97
C LYS A 315 -16.05 -44.83 3.09
N ILE A 316 -14.82 -44.87 2.58
CA ILE A 316 -14.28 -46.02 1.88
C ILE A 316 -13.89 -47.08 2.92
N ASP A 317 -14.31 -48.31 2.67
CA ASP A 317 -13.92 -49.47 3.46
C ASP A 317 -12.69 -50.10 2.81
N PHE A 318 -11.51 -49.77 3.34
CA PHE A 318 -10.24 -50.19 2.77
C PHE A 318 -9.98 -51.71 2.90
N THR A 319 -10.67 -52.42 3.81
CA THR A 319 -10.46 -53.86 4.01
C THR A 319 -10.66 -54.69 2.74
N LYS A 320 -11.55 -54.25 1.85
CA LYS A 320 -11.88 -54.88 0.57
C LYS A 320 -10.78 -54.84 -0.48
N TYR A 321 -9.79 -53.96 -0.32
CA TYR A 321 -8.68 -53.82 -1.25
C TYR A 321 -7.44 -54.61 -0.82
N ALA A 322 -7.42 -55.19 0.39
CA ALA A 322 -6.29 -55.87 1.01
C ALA A 322 -5.93 -57.24 0.38
N ASP A 323 -6.20 -57.42 -0.92
CA ASP A 323 -5.94 -58.61 -1.71
C ASP A 323 -4.80 -58.39 -2.72
N THR A 324 -3.99 -59.42 -2.94
CA THR A 324 -2.80 -59.41 -3.83
C THR A 324 -3.08 -59.07 -5.29
N ASN A 325 -4.35 -59.09 -5.71
CA ASN A 325 -4.76 -58.84 -7.10
C ASN A 325 -5.40 -57.45 -7.28
N LEU A 326 -5.76 -56.78 -6.18
CA LEU A 326 -6.41 -55.46 -6.14
C LEU A 326 -5.43 -54.37 -5.72
N LEU A 327 -4.48 -54.70 -4.85
CA LEU A 327 -3.34 -53.85 -4.53
C LEU A 327 -2.40 -53.69 -5.73
N GLY A 328 -2.01 -52.46 -6.03
CA GLY A 328 -1.00 -52.17 -7.06
C GLY A 328 0.43 -52.46 -6.59
N ASP A 329 1.43 -52.02 -7.34
CA ASP A 329 2.86 -52.27 -7.06
C ASP A 329 3.44 -51.45 -5.88
N GLY A 330 2.59 -51.05 -4.92
CA GLY A 330 2.92 -50.19 -3.78
C GLY A 330 3.61 -50.90 -2.61
N ALA A 331 4.03 -50.10 -1.62
CA ALA A 331 4.71 -50.58 -0.41
C ALA A 331 3.84 -51.57 0.39
N ALA A 332 2.52 -51.36 0.45
CA ALA A 332 1.59 -52.27 1.11
C ALA A 332 1.62 -53.68 0.49
N MET A 333 1.74 -53.76 -0.84
CA MET A 333 1.78 -55.03 -1.58
C MET A 333 3.10 -55.78 -1.34
N GLN A 334 4.21 -55.06 -1.21
CA GLN A 334 5.49 -55.64 -0.82
C GLN A 334 5.43 -56.19 0.62
N GLN A 335 4.82 -55.46 1.56
CA GLN A 335 4.62 -55.94 2.93
C GLN A 335 3.71 -57.19 2.98
N LEU A 336 2.57 -57.16 2.29
CA LEU A 336 1.64 -58.29 2.20
C LEU A 336 2.33 -59.54 1.64
N ARG A 337 3.07 -59.41 0.53
CA ARG A 337 3.85 -60.50 -0.07
C ARG A 337 4.92 -61.04 0.89
N ASN A 338 5.61 -60.18 1.64
CA ASN A 338 6.62 -60.61 2.60
C ASN A 338 5.99 -61.39 3.77
N LEU A 339 4.85 -60.94 4.30
CA LEU A 339 4.12 -61.66 5.37
C LEU A 339 3.59 -63.03 4.88
N GLN A 340 3.06 -63.09 3.65
CA GLN A 340 2.64 -64.33 3.01
C GLN A 340 3.82 -65.30 2.80
N ASN A 341 4.95 -64.80 2.29
CA ASN A 341 6.17 -65.60 2.11
C ASN A 341 6.69 -66.15 3.45
N ASN A 342 6.70 -65.33 4.51
CA ASN A 342 7.09 -65.76 5.85
C ASN A 342 6.18 -66.87 6.40
N LEU A 343 4.86 -66.75 6.18
CA LEU A 343 3.90 -67.78 6.53
C LEU A 343 4.17 -69.10 5.78
N ILE A 344 4.40 -69.04 4.46
CA ILE A 344 4.71 -70.22 3.63
C ILE A 344 6.00 -70.90 4.09
N LEU A 345 7.06 -70.12 4.36
CA LEU A 345 8.33 -70.65 4.87
C LEU A 345 8.15 -71.33 6.24
N ALA A 346 7.41 -70.71 7.17
CA ALA A 346 7.11 -71.30 8.46
C ALA A 346 6.28 -72.60 8.34
N GLN A 347 5.32 -72.65 7.39
CA GLN A 347 4.54 -73.86 7.10
C GLN A 347 5.40 -74.99 6.52
N GLN A 348 6.34 -74.66 5.63
CA GLN A 348 7.33 -75.61 5.10
C GLN A 348 8.25 -76.13 6.21
N GLU A 349 8.79 -75.26 7.07
CA GLU A 349 9.61 -75.65 8.23
C GLU A 349 8.84 -76.57 9.19
N LEU A 350 7.57 -76.27 9.48
CA LEU A 350 6.70 -77.13 10.28
C LEU A 350 6.50 -78.50 9.63
N SER A 351 6.24 -78.55 8.31
CA SER A 351 6.07 -79.81 7.57
C SER A 351 7.34 -80.67 7.59
N LEU A 352 8.52 -80.06 7.40
CA LEU A 352 9.80 -80.75 7.49
C LEU A 352 10.05 -81.31 8.90
N ASN A 353 9.86 -80.49 9.94
CA ASN A 353 10.04 -80.92 11.33
C ASN A 353 9.04 -82.03 11.73
N GLN A 354 7.82 -82.02 11.19
CA GLN A 354 6.85 -83.11 11.37
C GLN A 354 7.35 -84.43 10.74
N ILE A 355 7.87 -84.39 9.52
CA ILE A 355 8.45 -85.56 8.84
C ILE A 355 9.64 -86.12 9.64
N HIS A 356 10.51 -85.24 10.17
CA HIS A 356 11.63 -85.63 11.03
C HIS A 356 11.14 -86.28 12.34
N TYR A 357 10.18 -85.66 13.03
CA TYR A 357 9.59 -86.22 14.25
C TYR A 357 8.90 -87.58 14.00
N GLU A 358 8.16 -87.75 12.91
CA GLU A 358 7.55 -89.04 12.54
C GLU A 358 8.60 -90.13 12.25
N GLY A 359 9.72 -89.76 11.64
CA GLY A 359 10.87 -90.66 11.44
C GLY A 359 11.48 -91.09 12.78
N SER A 360 11.77 -90.12 13.65
CA SER A 360 12.31 -90.34 14.99
C SER A 360 11.38 -91.16 15.89
N LEU A 361 10.05 -90.97 15.79
CA LEU A 361 9.05 -91.75 16.51
C LEU A 361 9.10 -93.23 16.12
N LYS A 362 9.25 -93.54 14.83
CA LYS A 362 9.39 -94.92 14.33
C LYS A 362 10.68 -95.58 14.84
N LEU A 363 11.79 -94.84 14.86
CA LEU A 363 13.08 -95.30 15.39
C LEU A 363 13.04 -95.52 16.91
N TYR A 364 12.40 -94.62 17.66
CA TYR A 364 12.16 -94.76 19.10
C TYR A 364 11.30 -96.00 19.43
N THR A 365 10.22 -96.23 18.67
CA THR A 365 9.36 -97.41 18.82
C THR A 365 10.16 -98.71 18.60
N ASN A 366 11.09 -98.70 17.65
CA ASN A 366 12.01 -99.80 17.38
C ASN A 366 13.22 -99.86 18.35
N LYS A 367 13.26 -99.01 19.39
CA LYS A 367 14.32 -98.91 20.41
C LYS A 367 15.71 -98.51 19.89
N PHE A 368 15.79 -97.84 18.73
CA PHE A 368 17.04 -97.32 18.18
C PHE A 368 17.35 -95.87 18.59
N LEU A 369 16.38 -95.15 19.17
CA LEU A 369 16.50 -93.74 19.58
C LEU A 369 16.24 -93.61 21.09
N THR A 370 16.90 -92.66 21.76
CA THR A 370 16.65 -92.34 23.17
C THR A 370 15.43 -91.44 23.36
N LYS A 371 14.90 -91.37 24.58
CA LYS A 371 13.76 -90.49 24.88
C LYS A 371 14.12 -89.00 24.70
N ASN A 372 15.30 -88.58 25.16
CA ASN A 372 15.72 -87.18 25.08
C ASN A 372 15.80 -86.67 23.63
N GLU A 373 16.21 -87.53 22.70
CA GLU A 373 16.23 -87.21 21.26
C GLU A 373 14.82 -87.04 20.70
N LEU A 374 13.88 -87.92 21.06
CA LEU A 374 12.47 -87.78 20.67
C LEU A 374 11.82 -86.52 21.26
N ASP A 375 12.07 -86.22 22.54
CA ASP A 375 11.56 -85.05 23.24
C ASP A 375 12.12 -83.74 22.62
N ASN A 376 13.35 -83.75 22.12
CA ASN A 376 13.95 -82.63 21.37
C ASN A 376 13.27 -82.41 20.00
N GLU A 377 13.00 -83.46 19.24
CA GLU A 377 12.28 -83.35 17.96
C GLU A 377 10.83 -82.87 18.18
N GLU A 378 10.17 -83.32 19.24
CA GLU A 378 8.84 -82.83 19.63
C GLU A 378 8.88 -81.32 19.93
N LEU A 379 9.95 -80.83 20.58
CA LEU A 379 10.17 -79.42 20.86
C LEU A 379 10.39 -78.61 19.56
N SER A 380 11.11 -79.15 18.58
CA SER A 380 11.27 -78.54 17.24
C SER A 380 9.93 -78.39 16.50
N VAL A 381 9.06 -79.40 16.56
CA VAL A 381 7.69 -79.31 16.01
C VAL A 381 6.84 -78.26 16.77
N LYS A 382 6.92 -78.21 18.11
CA LYS A 382 6.22 -77.19 18.91
C LYS A 382 6.70 -75.77 18.56
N LYS A 383 8.01 -75.56 18.41
CA LYS A 383 8.62 -74.28 18.04
C LYS A 383 8.16 -73.82 16.65
N SER A 384 8.26 -74.69 15.65
CA SER A 384 7.83 -74.35 14.27
C SER A 384 6.31 -74.15 14.16
N ARG A 385 5.49 -74.88 14.95
CA ARG A 385 4.05 -74.61 15.05
C ARG A 385 3.74 -73.23 15.63
N LEU A 386 4.45 -72.82 16.68
CA LEU A 386 4.35 -71.46 17.24
C LEU A 386 4.78 -70.40 16.22
N GLN A 387 5.80 -70.68 15.40
CA GLN A 387 6.23 -69.77 14.34
C GLN A 387 5.16 -69.61 13.24
N VAL A 388 4.49 -70.70 12.82
CA VAL A 388 3.33 -70.62 11.91
C VAL A 388 2.21 -69.79 12.51
N GLN A 389 1.83 -70.05 13.77
CA GLN A 389 0.78 -69.28 14.45
C GLN A 389 1.13 -67.79 14.56
N ARG A 390 2.40 -67.49 14.85
CA ARG A 390 2.92 -66.12 14.88
C ARG A 390 2.79 -65.44 13.51
N SER A 391 3.36 -66.01 12.46
CA SER A 391 3.30 -65.40 11.11
C SER A 391 1.88 -65.31 10.55
N GLN A 392 0.99 -66.25 10.92
CA GLN A 392 -0.44 -66.17 10.61
C GLN A 392 -1.12 -64.99 11.33
N THR A 393 -0.78 -64.76 12.61
CA THR A 393 -1.30 -63.64 13.40
C THR A 393 -0.75 -62.30 12.90
N GLU A 394 0.52 -62.22 12.52
CA GLU A 394 1.14 -61.04 11.91
C GLU A 394 0.46 -60.67 10.58
N LEU A 395 0.18 -61.65 9.71
CA LEU A 395 -0.57 -61.44 8.46
C LEU A 395 -2.02 -60.99 8.71
N ASP A 396 -2.72 -61.61 9.65
CA ASP A 396 -4.12 -61.29 9.98
C ASP A 396 -4.26 -59.89 10.60
N LEU A 397 -3.32 -59.50 11.46
CA LEU A 397 -3.26 -58.17 12.06
C LEU A 397 -3.01 -57.09 11.00
N PHE A 398 -2.13 -57.36 10.04
CA PHE A 398 -1.82 -56.45 8.93
C PHE A 398 -3.06 -56.19 8.08
N ILE A 399 -3.73 -57.25 7.61
CA ILE A 399 -4.92 -57.16 6.75
C ILE A 399 -6.08 -56.43 7.44
N LYS A 400 -6.34 -56.75 8.73
CA LYS A 400 -7.51 -56.23 9.46
C LYS A 400 -7.33 -54.81 10.00
N TYR A 401 -6.11 -54.41 10.36
CA TYR A 401 -5.89 -53.17 11.11
C TYR A 401 -4.80 -52.28 10.54
N GLU A 402 -3.62 -52.83 10.22
CA GLU A 402 -2.47 -52.00 9.81
C GLU A 402 -2.69 -51.37 8.43
N PHE A 403 -3.14 -52.16 7.46
CA PHE A 403 -3.41 -51.70 6.10
C PHE A 403 -4.55 -50.67 6.02
N PRO A 404 -5.77 -50.93 6.55
CA PRO A 404 -6.86 -49.95 6.49
C PRO A 404 -6.50 -48.63 7.20
N LYS A 405 -5.91 -48.71 8.40
CA LYS A 405 -5.53 -47.53 9.18
C LYS A 405 -4.52 -46.67 8.44
N THR A 406 -3.45 -47.26 7.90
CA THR A 406 -2.40 -46.48 7.21
C THR A 406 -2.90 -45.90 5.89
N ALA A 407 -3.76 -46.63 5.15
CA ALA A 407 -4.43 -46.10 3.97
C ALA A 407 -5.35 -44.90 4.31
N GLU A 408 -6.15 -45.00 5.38
CA GLU A 408 -6.97 -43.90 5.90
C GLU A 408 -6.11 -42.70 6.35
N ASP A 409 -4.98 -42.95 7.03
CA ASP A 409 -4.04 -41.89 7.46
C ASP A 409 -3.44 -41.14 6.26
N TYR A 410 -3.09 -41.83 5.17
CA TYR A 410 -2.57 -41.18 3.95
C TYR A 410 -3.67 -40.43 3.18
N LEU A 411 -4.86 -41.01 3.04
CA LEU A 411 -6.00 -40.34 2.42
C LEU A 411 -6.41 -39.08 3.20
N SER A 412 -6.42 -39.14 4.53
CA SER A 412 -6.75 -38.00 5.39
C SER A 412 -5.76 -36.84 5.23
N LYS A 413 -4.46 -37.14 5.11
CA LYS A 413 -3.41 -36.13 4.82
C LYS A 413 -3.61 -35.50 3.44
N TYR A 414 -4.01 -36.29 2.44
CA TYR A 414 -4.30 -35.78 1.10
C TYR A 414 -5.54 -34.87 1.08
N GLU A 415 -6.63 -35.26 1.76
CA GLU A 415 -7.80 -34.38 1.95
C GLU A 415 -7.45 -33.09 2.69
N GLU A 416 -6.65 -33.17 3.76
CA GLU A 416 -6.22 -31.99 4.51
C GLU A 416 -5.35 -31.06 3.66
N ALA A 417 -4.43 -31.62 2.86
CA ALA A 417 -3.64 -30.86 1.91
C ALA A 417 -4.54 -30.14 0.88
N LEU A 418 -5.55 -30.82 0.31
CA LEU A 418 -6.50 -30.20 -0.62
C LEU A 418 -7.31 -29.07 0.04
N ARG A 419 -7.83 -29.28 1.25
CA ARG A 419 -8.53 -28.24 2.03
C ARG A 419 -7.60 -27.07 2.37
N SER A 420 -6.31 -27.33 2.59
CA SER A 420 -5.30 -26.27 2.81
C SER A 420 -5.07 -25.45 1.54
N LEU A 421 -4.98 -26.09 0.37
CA LEU A 421 -4.86 -25.42 -0.93
C LEU A 421 -6.08 -24.54 -1.22
N GLU A 422 -7.31 -25.02 -0.98
CA GLU A 422 -8.51 -24.21 -1.14
C GLU A 422 -8.54 -22.99 -0.21
N ARG A 423 -8.05 -23.14 1.02
CA ARG A 423 -7.91 -22.03 1.97
C ARG A 423 -6.90 -21.01 1.47
N THR A 424 -5.69 -21.46 1.11
CA THR A 424 -4.63 -20.60 0.54
C THR A 424 -5.11 -19.87 -0.71
N ARG A 425 -5.89 -20.52 -1.59
CA ARG A 425 -6.52 -19.88 -2.76
C ARG A 425 -7.46 -18.74 -2.38
N LYS A 426 -8.38 -18.96 -1.44
CA LYS A 426 -9.33 -17.94 -0.96
C LYS A 426 -8.60 -16.78 -0.26
N GLU A 427 -7.56 -17.07 0.52
CA GLU A 427 -6.72 -16.06 1.16
C GLU A 427 -5.92 -15.24 0.14
N ALA A 428 -5.28 -15.88 -0.83
CA ALA A 428 -4.52 -15.23 -1.89
C ALA A 428 -5.39 -14.27 -2.69
N LEU A 429 -6.58 -14.72 -3.12
CA LEU A 429 -7.55 -13.91 -3.84
C LEU A 429 -8.04 -12.71 -3.00
N SER A 430 -8.31 -12.89 -1.70
CA SER A 430 -8.66 -11.78 -0.80
C SER A 430 -7.53 -10.75 -0.66
N LYS A 431 -6.28 -11.21 -0.48
CA LYS A 431 -5.10 -10.33 -0.40
C LYS A 431 -4.88 -9.57 -1.71
N LEU A 432 -5.05 -10.21 -2.86
CA LEU A 432 -4.93 -9.59 -4.19
C LEU A 432 -5.98 -8.50 -4.39
N ALA A 433 -7.25 -8.78 -4.07
CA ALA A 433 -8.34 -7.81 -4.16
C ALA A 433 -8.08 -6.56 -3.28
N GLN A 434 -7.59 -6.76 -2.05
CA GLN A 434 -7.19 -5.66 -1.16
C GLN A 434 -6.02 -4.84 -1.75
N ALA A 435 -4.99 -5.49 -2.28
CA ALA A 435 -3.86 -4.80 -2.90
C ALA A 435 -4.29 -4.01 -4.14
N ARG A 436 -5.16 -4.56 -4.98
CA ARG A 436 -5.72 -3.89 -6.16
C ARG A 436 -6.61 -2.71 -5.79
N ALA A 437 -7.43 -2.82 -4.75
CA ALA A 437 -8.23 -1.71 -4.25
C ALA A 437 -7.35 -0.54 -3.76
N ARG A 438 -6.24 -0.83 -3.08
CA ARG A 438 -5.24 0.17 -2.67
C ARG A 438 -4.56 0.83 -3.88
N LEU A 439 -4.11 0.04 -4.86
CA LEU A 439 -3.54 0.55 -6.12
C LEU A 439 -4.51 1.51 -6.82
N LYS A 440 -5.74 1.07 -7.09
CA LYS A 440 -6.77 1.89 -7.75
C LYS A 440 -7.09 3.16 -6.97
N SER A 441 -7.06 3.12 -5.64
CA SER A 441 -7.26 4.30 -4.79
C SER A 441 -6.11 5.29 -4.90
N ALA A 442 -4.86 4.81 -4.86
CA ALA A 442 -3.66 5.63 -5.02
C ALA A 442 -3.55 6.25 -6.43
N GLU A 443 -3.86 5.47 -7.46
CA GLU A 443 -3.90 5.90 -8.87
C GLU A 443 -4.90 7.05 -9.08
N ASN A 444 -6.13 6.89 -8.58
CA ASN A 444 -7.16 7.94 -8.67
C ASN A 444 -6.71 9.22 -7.96
N ARG A 445 -6.07 9.11 -6.79
CA ARG A 445 -5.54 10.27 -6.07
C ARG A 445 -4.43 10.95 -6.86
N PHE A 446 -3.41 10.20 -7.31
CA PHE A 446 -2.33 10.71 -8.15
C PHE A 446 -2.85 11.45 -9.39
N ARG A 447 -3.87 10.91 -10.07
CA ARG A 447 -4.51 11.56 -11.23
C ARG A 447 -5.17 12.89 -10.89
N ILE A 448 -5.85 12.99 -9.75
CA ILE A 448 -6.50 14.23 -9.29
C ILE A 448 -5.45 15.30 -8.95
N GLU A 449 -4.46 14.94 -8.14
CA GLU A 449 -3.41 15.86 -7.66
C GLU A 449 -2.57 16.38 -8.85
N ARG A 450 -2.33 15.52 -9.85
CA ARG A 450 -1.72 15.88 -11.13
C ARG A 450 -2.55 16.90 -11.91
N SER A 451 -3.85 16.65 -12.09
CA SER A 451 -4.74 17.58 -12.81
C SER A 451 -4.78 18.95 -12.14
N GLN A 452 -4.81 19.00 -10.80
CA GLN A 452 -4.79 20.25 -10.04
C GLN A 452 -3.47 21.01 -10.18
N LEU A 453 -2.34 20.29 -10.23
CA LEU A 453 -1.02 20.86 -10.48
C LEU A 453 -0.90 21.42 -11.91
N GLU A 454 -1.43 20.72 -12.91
CA GLU A 454 -1.51 21.18 -14.31
C GLU A 454 -2.40 22.44 -14.40
N ASP A 455 -3.60 22.44 -13.80
CA ASP A 455 -4.51 23.62 -13.74
C ASP A 455 -3.87 24.85 -13.06
N LEU A 456 -3.08 24.66 -11.99
CA LEU A 456 -2.38 25.76 -11.30
C LEU A 456 -1.23 26.31 -12.13
N ARG A 457 -0.46 25.44 -12.81
CA ARG A 457 0.62 25.87 -13.72
C ARG A 457 0.07 26.65 -14.91
N ASP A 458 -1.08 26.25 -15.46
CA ASP A 458 -1.76 26.98 -16.52
C ASP A 458 -2.26 28.37 -16.05
N GLN A 459 -2.81 28.46 -14.85
CA GLN A 459 -3.19 29.75 -14.26
C GLN A 459 -1.98 30.67 -14.03
N TYR A 460 -0.84 30.12 -13.60
CA TYR A 460 0.40 30.87 -13.43
C TYR A 460 0.93 31.44 -14.76
N GLN A 461 0.88 30.66 -15.86
CA GLN A 461 1.25 31.19 -17.18
C GLN A 461 0.33 32.34 -17.62
N LYS A 462 -0.97 32.26 -17.28
CA LYS A 462 -1.97 33.30 -17.57
C LYS A 462 -1.77 34.60 -16.76
N CYS A 463 -0.93 34.61 -15.73
CA CYS A 463 -0.55 35.84 -15.01
C CYS A 463 0.34 36.78 -15.83
N LYS A 464 0.95 36.31 -16.92
CA LYS A 464 1.87 37.09 -17.77
C LYS A 464 1.24 37.29 -19.15
N ILE A 465 0.50 38.39 -19.29
CA ILE A 465 -0.18 38.74 -20.53
C ILE A 465 0.83 39.35 -21.50
N LYS A 466 1.11 38.63 -22.61
CA LYS A 466 2.06 39.04 -23.64
C LYS A 466 1.38 39.75 -24.80
N ALA A 467 2.12 40.60 -25.50
CA ALA A 467 1.69 41.19 -26.75
C ALA A 467 1.55 40.12 -27.85
N LEU A 468 0.36 40.00 -28.43
CA LEU A 468 0.09 39.05 -29.54
C LEU A 468 0.24 39.70 -30.92
N ARG A 469 0.14 41.03 -31.01
CA ARG A 469 0.14 41.82 -32.24
C ARG A 469 0.78 43.20 -32.00
N PRO A 470 1.42 43.80 -33.02
CA PRO A 470 1.87 45.18 -32.94
C PRO A 470 0.67 46.13 -32.96
N GLY A 471 0.78 47.28 -32.31
CA GLY A 471 -0.33 48.23 -32.18
C GLY A 471 -0.21 49.15 -30.96
N LEU A 472 -1.17 50.07 -30.82
CA LEU A 472 -1.23 51.00 -29.70
C LEU A 472 -1.89 50.35 -28.48
N VAL A 473 -1.25 50.40 -27.32
CA VAL A 473 -1.87 50.01 -26.04
C VAL A 473 -2.83 51.10 -25.60
N VAL A 474 -4.10 50.74 -25.42
CA VAL A 474 -5.15 51.59 -24.85
C VAL A 474 -5.74 50.86 -23.66
N TYR A 475 -5.98 51.56 -22.55
CA TYR A 475 -6.53 50.93 -21.36
C TYR A 475 -8.02 50.62 -21.55
N GLY A 476 -8.43 49.44 -21.09
CA GLY A 476 -9.82 49.03 -21.12
C GLY A 476 -10.67 49.91 -20.21
N GLY A 477 -11.36 50.90 -20.78
CA GLY A 477 -12.37 51.66 -20.07
C GLY A 477 -13.41 50.73 -19.44
N GLY A 478 -13.76 51.00 -18.17
CA GLY A 478 -14.65 50.16 -17.38
C GLY A 478 -16.10 50.20 -17.86
N ASP A 479 -16.41 49.45 -18.92
CA ASP A 479 -17.78 49.10 -19.28
C ASP A 479 -18.31 48.12 -18.23
N ASP A 480 -19.02 48.66 -17.23
CA ASP A 480 -19.47 47.99 -15.98
C ASP A 480 -20.61 46.97 -16.21
N ARG A 481 -20.60 46.32 -17.39
CA ARG A 481 -21.48 45.20 -17.74
C ARG A 481 -21.01 43.93 -17.04
N ARG A 482 -21.39 43.82 -15.76
CA ARG A 482 -21.25 42.62 -14.93
C ARG A 482 -22.04 41.45 -15.53
N PHE A 483 -21.38 40.65 -16.35
CA PHE A 483 -21.89 39.34 -16.74
C PHE A 483 -21.74 38.38 -15.55
N TYR A 484 -22.85 38.11 -14.88
CA TYR A 484 -22.96 36.94 -14.00
C TYR A 484 -23.11 35.69 -14.90
N SER A 485 -22.24 34.71 -14.70
CA SER A 485 -22.30 33.36 -15.28
C SER A 485 -22.02 32.33 -14.20
#